data_AF-A0A932M4L7-F1
#
_entry.id   AF-A0A932M4L7-F1
#
_cell.length_a   1.000
_cell.length_b   1.000
_cell.length_c   1.000
_cell.angle_alpha   90.00
_cell.angle_beta   90.00
_cell.angle_gamma   90.00
#
_symmetry.space_group_name_H-M   'P 1'
#
loop_
_entity.id
_entity.type
_entity.pdbx_description
1 polymer ?
#
loop_
_entity_poly.entity_id
_entity_poly.type
_entity_poly.pdbx_seq_one_letter_code
_entity_poly.pdbx_strand_id
1 'polypeptide(L)'
;MKPLSLATAVAAVVLSGCAASPQQLACLQPNRRVEVEMGGIKLKPPPKNKPKAKPGRQAVIHKAIVQGNSAWDHGKAVLHADGKKEIDKVLKLVKEGTSRDKRPTQVGSVIITGHSDAIEVSNGLTNLDEERAKAVRDYLVTKGVNPKVIFWQGSDASKPMKVTKFCEG
;
A
#
# COMPACT_ATOMS: atom_id res chain seq x y z
N MET A 1 48.07 54.40 -17.72
CA MET A 1 47.49 53.45 -18.68
C MET A 1 47.13 52.18 -17.90
N LYS A 2 45.89 51.69 -17.99
CA LYS A 2 45.39 50.47 -17.31
C LYS A 2 46.22 49.23 -17.70
N PRO A 3 46.17 48.15 -16.92
CA PRO A 3 45.27 47.09 -17.36
C PRO A 3 44.33 46.59 -16.26
N LEU A 4 43.07 46.55 -16.67
CA LEU A 4 41.94 45.88 -16.05
C LEU A 4 42.14 44.37 -16.29
N SER A 5 42.35 43.57 -15.24
CA SER A 5 42.34 42.10 -15.38
C SER A 5 40.92 41.59 -15.17
N LEU A 6 40.40 40.95 -16.21
CA LEU A 6 39.14 40.24 -16.24
C LEU A 6 39.16 39.08 -15.23
N ALA A 7 38.25 39.09 -14.27
CA ALA A 7 37.89 37.89 -13.52
C ALA A 7 36.91 37.07 -14.38
N THR A 8 37.39 35.97 -14.95
CA THR A 8 36.55 35.00 -15.66
C THR A 8 35.74 34.22 -14.64
N ALA A 9 34.46 34.56 -14.47
CA ALA A 9 33.52 33.75 -13.71
C ALA A 9 33.26 32.45 -14.48
N VAL A 10 33.84 31.34 -14.01
CA VAL A 10 33.50 30.01 -14.49
C VAL A 10 32.11 29.68 -13.95
N ALA A 11 31.09 29.84 -14.79
CA ALA A 11 29.75 29.35 -14.49
C ALA A 11 29.81 27.81 -14.46
N ALA A 12 29.81 27.24 -13.26
CA ALA A 12 29.60 25.81 -13.08
C ALA A 12 28.18 25.48 -13.55
N VAL A 13 28.06 24.98 -14.77
CA VAL A 13 26.85 24.33 -15.26
C VAL A 13 26.69 23.06 -14.42
N VAL A 14 25.85 23.15 -13.39
CA VAL A 14 25.38 21.98 -12.65
C VAL A 14 24.56 21.17 -13.66
N LEU A 15 25.21 20.15 -14.25
CA LEU A 15 24.53 19.11 -14.99
C LEU A 15 23.55 18.46 -14.02
N SER A 16 22.29 18.88 -14.12
CA SER A 16 21.12 18.34 -13.44
C SER A 16 21.02 16.85 -13.77
N GLY A 17 21.72 16.02 -12.99
CA GLY A 17 21.48 14.59 -12.93
C GLY A 17 20.02 14.36 -12.56
N CYS A 18 19.38 13.43 -13.26
CA CYS A 18 17.96 13.07 -13.20
C CYS A 18 17.54 12.47 -11.84
N ALA A 19 17.83 13.13 -10.72
CA ALA A 19 17.34 12.75 -9.41
C ALA A 19 16.04 13.50 -9.12
N ALA A 20 14.96 12.77 -8.84
CA ALA A 20 13.70 13.38 -8.45
C ALA A 20 13.87 14.22 -7.18
N SER A 21 13.26 15.40 -7.16
CA SER A 21 13.27 16.28 -5.99
C SER A 21 12.51 15.65 -4.81
N PRO A 22 12.84 16.00 -3.55
CA PRO A 22 12.08 15.58 -2.38
C PRO A 22 10.58 15.92 -2.49
N GLN A 23 10.25 17.03 -3.15
CA GLN A 23 8.88 17.46 -3.41
C GLN A 23 8.16 16.51 -4.37
N GLN A 24 8.81 16.07 -5.46
CA GLN A 24 8.26 15.07 -6.38
C GLN A 24 8.07 13.71 -5.70
N LEU A 25 9.06 13.28 -4.90
CA LEU A 25 8.97 12.05 -4.12
C LEU A 25 7.83 12.10 -3.09
N ALA A 26 7.62 13.25 -2.44
CA ALA A 26 6.51 13.47 -1.51
C ALA A 26 5.14 13.47 -2.24
N CYS A 27 5.10 14.05 -3.42
CA CYS A 27 3.94 14.12 -4.30
C CYS A 27 3.44 12.73 -4.75
N LEU A 28 4.37 11.85 -5.13
CA LEU A 28 4.08 10.51 -5.65
C LEU A 28 3.95 9.45 -4.55
N GLN A 29 4.06 9.82 -3.28
CA GLN A 29 3.87 8.92 -2.13
C GLN A 29 2.62 8.05 -2.20
N PRO A 30 1.47 8.50 -2.72
CA PRO A 30 0.30 7.64 -2.84
C PRO A 30 0.50 6.40 -3.72
N ASN A 31 1.46 6.43 -4.64
CA ASN A 31 1.76 5.29 -5.51
C ASN A 31 2.60 4.21 -4.81
N ARG A 32 3.41 4.59 -3.82
CA ARG A 32 4.09 3.65 -2.91
C ARG A 32 3.09 3.11 -1.90
N ARG A 33 2.42 2.02 -2.26
CA ARG A 33 1.37 1.41 -1.45
C ARG A 33 1.28 -0.10 -1.59
N VAL A 34 0.66 -0.73 -0.61
CA VAL A 34 0.16 -2.10 -0.69
C VAL A 34 -1.33 -2.10 -0.39
N GLU A 35 -2.11 -2.66 -1.30
CA GLU A 35 -3.54 -2.88 -1.13
C GLU A 35 -3.77 -4.29 -0.58
N VAL A 36 -4.54 -4.41 0.50
CA VAL A 36 -4.91 -5.69 1.11
C VAL A 36 -6.41 -5.84 1.05
N GLU A 37 -6.89 -6.86 0.35
CA GLU A 37 -8.31 -7.21 0.27
C GLU A 37 -8.56 -8.55 0.97
N MET A 38 -9.27 -8.53 2.10
CA MET A 38 -9.64 -9.72 2.86
C MET A 38 -11.09 -10.08 2.58
N GLY A 39 -11.30 -11.08 1.72
CA GLY A 39 -12.60 -11.63 1.37
C GLY A 39 -13.03 -12.74 2.33
N GLY A 40 -14.31 -12.78 2.65
CA GLY A 40 -14.85 -13.81 3.53
C GLY A 40 -16.36 -13.82 3.65
N ILE A 41 -16.84 -14.64 4.58
CA ILE A 41 -18.27 -14.86 4.81
C ILE A 41 -18.63 -14.49 6.25
N LYS A 42 -19.74 -13.77 6.41
CA LYS A 42 -20.45 -13.60 7.68
C LYS A 42 -21.71 -14.46 7.69
N LEU A 43 -21.94 -15.21 8.76
CA LEU A 43 -23.18 -15.98 8.95
C LEU A 43 -24.32 -15.07 9.38
N LYS A 44 -25.42 -15.05 8.64
CA LYS A 44 -26.63 -14.30 8.98
C LYS A 44 -27.56 -15.17 9.83
N PRO A 45 -27.95 -14.73 11.04
CA PRO A 45 -28.92 -15.44 11.84
C PRO A 45 -30.23 -15.64 11.07
N PRO A 46 -30.93 -16.77 11.27
CA PRO A 46 -32.24 -16.98 10.67
C PRO A 46 -33.22 -15.88 11.11
N PRO A 47 -34.15 -15.47 10.23
CA PRO A 47 -35.19 -14.51 10.59
C PRO A 47 -36.00 -14.98 11.79
N LYS A 48 -36.32 -14.08 12.73
CA LYS A 48 -37.09 -14.39 13.95
C LYS A 48 -38.39 -15.15 13.66
N ASN A 49 -39.02 -14.89 12.52
CA ASN A 49 -40.30 -15.47 12.13
C ASN A 49 -40.19 -16.88 11.52
N LYS A 50 -38.97 -17.39 11.26
CA LYS A 50 -38.74 -18.77 10.78
C LYS A 50 -37.48 -19.38 11.43
N PRO A 51 -37.54 -19.78 12.71
CA PRO A 51 -36.38 -20.29 13.45
C PRO A 51 -35.77 -21.58 12.86
N LYS A 52 -36.54 -22.37 12.09
CA LYS A 52 -36.07 -23.60 11.44
C LYS A 52 -35.31 -23.36 10.12
N ALA A 53 -35.19 -22.13 9.65
CA ALA A 53 -34.42 -21.83 8.43
C ALA A 53 -32.91 -21.94 8.68
N LYS A 54 -32.15 -22.46 7.72
CA LYS A 54 -30.68 -22.48 7.79
C LYS A 54 -30.12 -21.05 7.86
N PRO A 55 -29.04 -20.78 8.62
CA PRO A 55 -28.38 -19.48 8.63
C PRO A 55 -27.95 -19.04 7.22
N GLY A 56 -28.19 -17.78 6.88
CA GLY A 56 -27.75 -17.21 5.61
C GLY A 56 -26.24 -16.98 5.57
N ARG A 57 -25.68 -16.79 4.38
CA ARG A 57 -24.26 -16.43 4.18
C ARG A 57 -24.19 -15.08 3.48
N GLN A 58 -23.37 -14.18 3.99
CA GLN A 58 -23.13 -12.87 3.41
C GLN A 58 -21.64 -12.74 3.07
N ALA A 59 -21.32 -12.56 1.79
CA ALA A 59 -19.96 -12.24 1.36
C ALA A 59 -19.58 -10.81 1.77
N VAL A 60 -18.37 -10.62 2.27
CA VAL A 60 -17.83 -9.33 2.70
C VAL A 60 -16.37 -9.23 2.27
N ILE A 61 -15.94 -8.04 1.85
CA ILE A 61 -14.53 -7.71 1.60
C ILE A 61 -14.13 -6.57 2.53
N HIS A 62 -13.05 -6.75 3.27
CA HIS A 62 -12.40 -5.71 4.06
C HIS A 62 -11.16 -5.24 3.32
N LYS A 63 -10.95 -3.92 3.21
CA LYS A 63 -9.81 -3.34 2.51
C LYS A 63 -8.93 -2.55 3.46
N ALA A 64 -7.61 -2.73 3.33
CA ALA A 64 -6.61 -1.85 3.91
C ALA A 64 -5.70 -1.33 2.81
N ILE A 65 -5.31 -0.06 2.93
CA ILE A 65 -4.33 0.56 2.04
C ILE A 65 -3.15 0.98 2.93
N VAL A 66 -2.02 0.32 2.73
CA VAL A 66 -0.77 0.51 3.49
C VAL A 66 0.15 1.36 2.63
N GLN A 67 0.10 2.68 2.81
CA GLN A 67 0.57 3.67 1.84
C GLN A 67 1.51 4.71 2.45
N GLY A 68 2.43 5.20 1.61
CA GLY A 68 3.24 6.40 1.85
C GLY A 68 4.42 6.17 2.80
N ASN A 69 5.16 7.24 3.08
CA ASN A 69 6.38 7.24 3.88
C ASN A 69 6.20 6.68 5.31
N SER A 70 4.99 6.77 5.87
CA SER A 70 4.71 6.18 7.19
C SER A 70 4.70 4.65 7.16
N ALA A 71 4.45 4.05 5.99
CA ALA A 71 4.44 2.61 5.81
C ALA A 71 5.74 2.07 5.16
N TRP A 72 6.36 2.85 4.29
CA TRP A 72 7.49 2.44 3.45
C TRP A 72 8.42 3.60 3.11
N ASP A 73 9.73 3.41 3.26
CA ASP A 73 10.71 4.33 2.68
C ASP A 73 10.80 4.18 1.15
N HIS A 74 11.21 5.25 0.46
CA HIS A 74 11.48 5.20 -0.97
C HIS A 74 12.60 4.19 -1.28
N GLY A 75 12.34 3.34 -2.28
CA GLY A 75 13.29 2.31 -2.69
C GLY A 75 13.46 1.17 -1.67
N LYS A 76 12.57 1.04 -0.68
CA LYS A 76 12.62 -0.01 0.35
C LYS A 76 11.30 -0.78 0.46
N ALA A 77 11.42 -2.02 0.90
CA ALA A 77 10.30 -2.92 1.20
C ALA A 77 10.20 -3.27 2.70
N VAL A 78 10.66 -2.38 3.58
CA VAL A 78 10.57 -2.56 5.04
C VAL A 78 9.25 -2.01 5.55
N LEU A 79 8.39 -2.88 6.09
CA LEU A 79 7.08 -2.48 6.60
C LEU A 79 7.21 -1.79 7.97
N HIS A 80 6.85 -0.52 8.03
CA HIS A 80 6.92 0.30 9.23
C HIS A 80 5.78 0.03 10.23
N ALA A 81 5.95 0.54 11.45
CA ALA A 81 4.98 0.40 12.53
C ALA A 81 3.61 0.99 12.17
N ASP A 82 3.55 2.11 11.47
CA ASP A 82 2.27 2.71 11.09
C ASP A 82 1.56 1.91 10.00
N GLY A 83 2.30 1.35 9.03
CA GLY A 83 1.74 0.39 8.08
C GLY A 83 1.17 -0.85 8.76
N LYS A 84 1.87 -1.37 9.78
CA LYS A 84 1.38 -2.46 10.64
C LYS A 84 0.08 -2.10 11.36
N LYS A 85 -0.05 -0.86 11.86
CA LYS A 85 -1.27 -0.36 12.52
C LYS A 85 -2.46 -0.34 11.56
N GLU A 86 -2.28 0.08 10.30
CA GLU A 86 -3.37 0.05 9.30
C GLU A 86 -3.87 -1.38 9.03
N ILE A 87 -2.96 -2.34 8.94
CA ILE A 87 -3.31 -3.76 8.81
C ILE A 87 -4.06 -4.25 10.05
N ASP A 88 -3.58 -3.90 11.25
CA ASP A 88 -4.20 -4.29 12.52
C ASP A 88 -5.64 -3.75 12.66
N LYS A 89 -5.93 -2.55 12.15
CA LYS A 89 -7.31 -2.02 12.11
C LYS A 89 -8.23 -2.90 11.29
N VAL A 90 -7.79 -3.36 10.12
CA VAL A 90 -8.59 -4.27 9.28
C VAL A 90 -8.75 -5.63 9.93
N LEU A 91 -7.69 -6.17 10.54
CA LEU A 91 -7.76 -7.44 11.28
C LEU A 91 -8.75 -7.35 12.44
N LYS A 92 -8.82 -6.21 13.11
CA LYS A 92 -9.83 -5.93 14.14
C LYS A 92 -11.24 -5.96 13.55
N LEU A 93 -11.49 -5.29 12.42
CA LEU A 93 -12.80 -5.32 11.75
C LEU A 93 -13.21 -6.72 11.28
N VAL A 94 -12.24 -7.53 10.83
CA VAL A 94 -12.47 -8.91 10.46
C VAL A 94 -12.90 -9.74 11.67
N LYS A 95 -12.24 -9.57 12.83
CA LYS A 95 -12.50 -10.34 14.05
C LYS A 95 -13.73 -9.88 14.81
N GLU A 96 -13.93 -8.57 14.94
CA GLU A 96 -14.93 -7.97 15.82
C GLU A 96 -16.15 -7.43 15.06
N GLY A 97 -16.04 -7.28 13.74
CA GLY A 97 -17.06 -6.60 12.94
C GLY A 97 -17.05 -5.08 13.14
N THR A 98 -18.17 -4.44 12.80
CA THR A 98 -18.38 -3.00 12.94
C THR A 98 -19.36 -2.70 14.08
N SER A 99 -19.52 -1.43 14.43
CA SER A 99 -20.56 -0.99 15.38
C SER A 99 -21.97 -1.40 14.96
N ARG A 100 -22.24 -1.50 13.65
CA ARG A 100 -23.54 -1.91 13.09
C ARG A 100 -23.67 -3.42 12.93
N ASP A 101 -22.55 -4.14 12.85
CA ASP A 101 -22.53 -5.59 12.63
C ASP A 101 -21.30 -6.23 13.30
N LYS A 102 -21.47 -6.65 14.55
CA LYS A 102 -20.43 -7.23 15.42
C LYS A 102 -20.07 -8.69 15.10
N ARG A 103 -20.54 -9.22 13.97
CA ARG A 103 -20.22 -10.59 13.59
C ARG A 103 -18.81 -10.67 13.01
N PRO A 104 -18.01 -11.70 13.38
CA PRO A 104 -16.73 -11.96 12.76
C PRO A 104 -16.92 -12.33 11.28
N THR A 105 -15.88 -12.06 10.50
CA THR A 105 -15.79 -12.49 9.11
C THR A 105 -14.90 -13.73 9.05
N GLN A 106 -15.45 -14.83 8.56
CA GLN A 106 -14.66 -15.99 8.24
C GLN A 106 -13.89 -15.72 6.95
N VAL A 107 -12.61 -15.38 7.08
CA VAL A 107 -11.73 -15.09 5.95
C VAL A 107 -11.54 -16.33 5.09
N GLY A 108 -11.82 -16.20 3.79
CA GLY A 108 -11.64 -17.25 2.78
C GLY A 108 -10.62 -16.89 1.71
N SER A 109 -10.29 -15.61 1.55
CA SER A 109 -9.26 -15.12 0.63
C SER A 109 -8.62 -13.84 1.17
N VAL A 110 -7.34 -13.68 0.88
CA VAL A 110 -6.58 -12.44 1.09
C VAL A 110 -5.77 -12.18 -0.17
N ILE A 111 -6.03 -11.06 -0.83
CA ILE A 111 -5.29 -10.62 -2.02
C ILE A 111 -4.47 -9.41 -1.61
N ILE A 112 -3.16 -9.49 -1.85
CA ILE A 112 -2.20 -8.43 -1.53
C ILE A 112 -1.61 -7.94 -2.84
N THR A 113 -1.80 -6.67 -3.17
CA THR A 113 -1.23 -6.07 -4.37
C THR A 113 -0.26 -4.97 -3.98
N GLY A 114 1.01 -5.15 -4.30
CA GLY A 114 2.02 -4.13 -4.12
C GLY A 114 2.09 -3.17 -5.30
N HIS A 115 2.49 -1.94 -5.03
CA HIS A 115 2.70 -0.91 -6.04
C HIS A 115 4.01 -0.16 -5.79
N SER A 116 4.66 0.20 -6.88
CA SER A 116 5.84 1.06 -6.91
C SER A 116 5.45 2.44 -7.43
N ASP A 117 6.15 3.47 -6.98
CA ASP A 117 6.01 4.78 -7.61
C ASP A 117 6.71 4.81 -8.98
N ALA A 118 6.32 5.75 -9.85
CA ALA A 118 6.90 5.86 -11.19
C ALA A 118 8.40 6.18 -11.18
N ILE A 119 8.89 6.85 -10.13
CA ILE A 119 10.31 7.19 -9.97
C ILE A 119 11.13 5.95 -9.59
N GLU A 120 10.61 5.09 -8.71
CA GLU A 120 11.22 3.81 -8.35
C GLU A 120 11.41 2.95 -9.59
N VAL A 121 10.37 2.86 -10.43
CA VAL A 121 10.43 2.14 -11.71
C VAL A 121 11.42 2.80 -12.68
N SER A 122 11.38 4.14 -12.84
CA SER A 122 12.31 4.84 -13.74
C SER A 122 13.77 4.74 -13.30
N ASN A 123 14.01 4.61 -11.99
CA ASN A 123 15.33 4.40 -11.40
C ASN A 123 15.81 2.94 -11.50
N GLY A 124 15.03 2.06 -12.14
CA GLY A 124 15.38 0.65 -12.31
C GLY A 124 15.27 -0.18 -11.04
N LEU A 125 14.55 0.30 -10.02
CA LEU A 125 14.28 -0.48 -8.82
C LEU A 125 13.18 -1.50 -9.14
N THR A 126 13.58 -2.74 -9.35
CA THR A 126 12.70 -3.85 -9.73
C THR A 126 12.16 -4.57 -8.49
N ASN A 127 10.97 -5.17 -8.61
CA ASN A 127 10.35 -6.07 -7.62
C ASN A 127 9.97 -5.45 -6.25
N LEU A 128 10.14 -4.14 -6.04
CA LEU A 128 9.82 -3.49 -4.76
C LEU A 128 8.35 -3.69 -4.35
N ASP A 129 7.46 -3.63 -5.32
CA ASP A 129 6.04 -3.91 -5.18
C ASP A 129 5.78 -5.32 -4.64
N GLU A 130 6.36 -6.36 -5.27
CA GLU A 130 6.19 -7.73 -4.85
C GLU A 130 6.83 -7.99 -3.48
N GLU A 131 8.00 -7.41 -3.20
CA GLU A 131 8.66 -7.49 -1.90
C GLU A 131 7.83 -6.84 -0.79
N ARG A 132 7.23 -5.67 -1.05
CA ARG A 132 6.30 -5.02 -0.11
C ARG A 132 5.07 -5.89 0.13
N ALA A 133 4.54 -6.52 -0.91
CA ALA A 133 3.42 -7.44 -0.80
C ALA A 133 3.79 -8.66 0.07
N LYS A 134 5.00 -9.22 -0.09
CA LYS A 134 5.54 -10.30 0.75
C LYS A 134 5.71 -9.86 2.21
N ALA A 135 6.24 -8.67 2.47
CA ALA A 135 6.38 -8.14 3.83
C ALA A 135 5.02 -8.02 4.55
N VAL A 136 3.97 -7.60 3.83
CA VAL A 136 2.60 -7.59 4.36
C VAL A 136 2.07 -9.00 4.57
N ARG A 137 2.29 -9.92 3.62
CA ARG A 137 1.93 -11.35 3.77
C ARG A 137 2.53 -11.93 5.03
N ASP A 138 3.83 -11.72 5.26
CA ASP A 138 4.54 -12.26 6.41
C ASP A 138 3.98 -11.70 7.71
N TYR A 139 3.72 -10.39 7.74
CA TYR A 139 3.07 -9.76 8.89
C TYR A 139 1.69 -10.36 9.18
N LEU A 140 0.84 -10.56 8.16
CA LEU A 140 -0.47 -11.19 8.33
C LEU A 140 -0.36 -12.61 8.87
N VAL A 141 0.63 -13.38 8.43
CA VAL A 141 0.91 -14.72 8.98
C VAL A 141 1.32 -14.65 10.45
N THR A 142 2.14 -13.67 10.85
CA THR A 142 2.46 -13.48 12.29
C THR A 142 1.22 -13.12 13.12
N LYS A 143 0.17 -12.58 12.49
CA LYS A 143 -1.12 -12.27 13.14
C LYS A 143 -2.11 -13.43 13.12
N GLY A 144 -1.69 -14.60 12.64
CA GLY A 144 -2.48 -15.82 12.61
C GLY A 144 -3.40 -15.96 11.38
N VAL A 145 -3.22 -15.15 10.34
CA VAL A 145 -3.93 -15.36 9.07
C VAL A 145 -3.37 -16.61 8.40
N ASN A 146 -4.25 -17.51 7.98
CA ASN A 146 -3.85 -18.77 7.35
C ASN A 146 -3.12 -18.49 6.02
N PRO A 147 -1.85 -18.90 5.86
CA PRO A 147 -1.10 -18.63 4.63
C PRO A 147 -1.71 -19.26 3.38
N LYS A 148 -2.51 -20.33 3.51
CA LYS A 148 -3.15 -21.02 2.38
C LYS A 148 -4.22 -20.19 1.67
N VAL A 149 -4.71 -19.13 2.30
CA VAL A 149 -5.70 -18.23 1.71
C VAL A 149 -5.09 -16.88 1.30
N ILE A 150 -3.78 -16.71 1.44
CA ILE A 150 -3.08 -15.47 1.09
C ILE A 150 -2.44 -15.61 -0.29
N PHE A 151 -2.75 -14.66 -1.16
CA PHE A 151 -2.20 -14.51 -2.50
C PHE A 151 -1.61 -13.11 -2.61
N TRP A 152 -0.47 -12.97 -3.28
CA TRP A 152 0.18 -11.69 -3.48
C TRP A 152 0.65 -11.52 -4.93
N GLN A 153 0.77 -10.27 -5.36
CA GLN A 153 1.35 -9.91 -6.65
C GLN A 153 2.00 -8.53 -6.58
N GLY A 154 2.98 -8.30 -7.45
CA GLY A 154 3.42 -6.98 -7.86
C GLY A 154 2.48 -6.38 -8.91
N SER A 155 2.45 -5.06 -9.02
CA SER A 155 1.76 -4.34 -10.10
C SER A 155 2.56 -3.12 -10.58
N ASP A 156 3.81 -2.98 -10.16
CA ASP A 156 4.72 -1.88 -10.42
C ASP A 156 3.98 -0.53 -10.36
N ALA A 157 4.29 0.38 -11.29
CA ALA A 157 3.60 1.64 -11.50
C ALA A 157 2.40 1.52 -12.45
N SER A 158 1.88 0.32 -12.75
CA SER A 158 0.82 0.12 -13.76
C SER A 158 -0.54 0.70 -13.36
N LYS A 159 -0.76 0.94 -12.07
CA LYS A 159 -2.02 1.46 -11.51
C LYS A 159 -1.76 2.70 -10.64
N PRO A 160 -1.37 3.83 -11.25
CA PRO A 160 -1.08 5.04 -10.51
C PRO A 160 -2.36 5.65 -9.93
N MET A 161 -2.28 6.06 -8.67
CA MET A 161 -3.26 6.92 -8.02
C MET A 161 -3.18 8.32 -8.62
N LYS A 162 -4.34 8.93 -8.87
CA LYS A 162 -4.41 10.33 -9.28
C LYS A 162 -3.85 11.21 -8.16
N VAL A 163 -2.72 11.84 -8.44
CA VAL A 163 -2.11 12.87 -7.58
C VAL A 163 -2.50 14.25 -8.11
N THR A 164 -2.16 15.31 -7.37
CA THR A 164 -2.45 16.67 -7.85
C THR A 164 -1.69 16.95 -9.14
N LYS A 165 -2.21 17.85 -10.00
CA LYS A 165 -1.59 18.24 -11.28
C LYS A 165 -0.12 18.70 -11.18
N PHE A 166 0.34 19.03 -9.97
CA PHE A 166 1.71 19.49 -9.71
C PHE A 166 2.69 18.34 -9.49
N CYS A 167 2.19 17.11 -9.48
CA CYS A 167 2.96 15.89 -9.23
C CYS A 167 3.18 15.06 -10.51
N GLU A 168 2.75 15.56 -11.67
CA GLU A 168 3.05 14.97 -12.98
C GLU A 168 4.47 15.40 -13.38
N GLY A 169 5.33 14.43 -13.65
CA GLY A 169 6.71 14.61 -14.12
C GLY A 169 6.93 13.82 -15.39
#